data_AF-A0A2T5IST9-F1
#
_entry.id   AF-A0A2T5IST9-F1
#
_cell.length_a   1.000
_cell.length_b   1.000
_cell.length_c   1.000
_cell.angle_alpha   90.00
_cell.angle_beta   90.00
_cell.angle_gamma   90.00
#
_symmetry.space_group_name_H-M   'P 1'
#
loop_
_entity.id
_entity.type
_entity.pdbx_description
1 polymer ?
#
loop_
_entity_poly.entity_id
_entity_poly.type
_entity_poly.pdbx_seq_one_letter_code
_entity_poly.pdbx_strand_id
1 'polypeptide(L)'
;MKRYLLAIALLGSSYSYAAGPYDGIWAMFPYGYLTISERDNILIVVTLVTDEEDGKWSAYQGGRNGNFARLQTIYGNAQVIVDTSFDSLTTAKATIVSCEPNPGYICLFPPGTVLNASKVW
;
A
#
# COMPACT_ATOMS: atom_id res chain seq x y z
N MET A 1 37.44 -0.34 32.58
CA MET A 1 37.30 -0.35 31.10
C MET A 1 36.39 -1.46 30.55
N LYS A 2 36.26 -2.65 31.17
CA LYS A 2 35.39 -3.74 30.66
C LYS A 2 33.86 -3.55 30.83
N ARG A 3 33.38 -2.63 31.67
CA ARG A 3 31.94 -2.50 31.98
C ARG A 3 31.13 -1.66 30.99
N TYR A 4 31.79 -0.81 30.19
CA TYR A 4 31.11 0.08 29.23
C TYR A 4 30.84 -0.58 27.86
N LEU A 5 31.56 -1.67 27.54
CA LEU A 5 31.38 -2.42 26.28
C LEU A 5 30.02 -3.13 26.18
N LEU A 6 29.46 -3.56 27.31
CA LEU A 6 28.16 -4.24 27.35
C LEU A 6 26.99 -3.26 27.06
N ALA A 7 27.13 -2.00 27.50
CA ALA A 7 26.09 -0.98 27.32
C ALA A 7 25.94 -0.53 25.85
N ILE A 8 27.03 -0.54 25.08
CA ILE A 8 27.02 -0.17 23.64
C ILE A 8 26.40 -1.29 22.79
N ALA A 9 26.54 -2.56 23.18
CA ALA A 9 25.94 -3.69 22.46
C ALA A 9 24.40 -3.74 22.56
N LEU A 10 23.82 -3.18 23.61
CA LEU A 10 22.36 -3.14 23.84
C LEU A 10 21.65 -1.98 23.12
N LEU A 11 22.38 -1.02 22.56
CA LEU A 11 21.81 0.13 21.83
C LEU A 11 21.63 -0.14 20.32
N GLY A 12 22.00 -1.33 19.83
CA GLY A 12 22.13 -1.60 18.39
C GLY A 12 20.97 -2.31 17.69
N SER A 13 19.82 -2.54 18.34
CA SER A 13 18.76 -3.39 17.75
C SER A 13 17.36 -2.83 17.90
N SER A 14 17.15 -1.60 17.42
CA SER A 14 15.83 -1.15 17.00
C SER A 14 15.47 -1.83 15.67
N TYR A 15 15.11 -3.11 15.71
CA TYR A 15 14.52 -3.76 14.54
C TYR A 15 13.15 -3.13 14.31
N SER A 16 13.07 -2.21 13.35
CA SER A 16 11.80 -1.80 12.75
C SER A 16 11.31 -2.98 11.92
N TYR A 17 10.45 -3.81 12.50
CA TYR A 17 9.76 -4.85 11.75
C TYR A 17 8.63 -4.17 10.98
N ALA A 18 8.94 -3.69 9.77
CA ALA A 18 7.99 -3.85 8.68
C ALA A 18 7.60 -5.33 8.65
N ALA A 19 6.35 -5.63 8.95
CA ALA A 19 5.87 -7.00 9.07
C ALA A 19 5.77 -7.68 7.68
N GLY A 20 5.74 -6.89 6.60
CA GLY A 20 6.00 -7.37 5.23
C GLY A 20 7.08 -6.61 4.47
N PRO A 21 7.63 -7.20 3.39
CA PRO A 21 8.72 -6.63 2.60
C PRO A 21 8.35 -5.31 1.88
N TYR A 22 7.06 -5.07 1.69
CA TYR A 22 6.54 -3.91 0.95
C TYR A 22 5.93 -2.83 1.85
N ASP A 23 5.92 -3.03 3.17
CA ASP A 23 5.36 -2.05 4.12
C ASP A 23 6.05 -0.70 3.98
N GLY A 24 5.27 0.37 4.07
CA GLY A 24 5.79 1.73 3.99
C GLY A 24 4.87 2.66 3.24
N ILE A 25 5.37 3.85 2.94
CA ILE A 25 4.65 4.89 2.20
C ILE A 25 5.10 4.86 0.76
N TRP A 26 4.15 4.94 -0.15
CA TRP A 26 4.34 4.89 -1.58
C TRP A 26 3.68 6.10 -2.23
N ALA A 27 4.31 6.62 -3.28
CA ALA A 27 3.77 7.64 -4.14
C ALA A 27 3.20 7.00 -5.41
N MET A 28 1.97 7.38 -5.76
CA MET A 28 1.29 7.01 -6.99
C MET A 28 1.15 8.27 -7.85
N PHE A 29 2.26 8.79 -8.37
CA PHE A 29 2.27 10.06 -9.10
C PHE A 29 1.47 9.96 -10.42
N PRO A 30 0.63 10.95 -10.78
CA PRO A 30 0.34 12.20 -10.05
C PRO A 30 -0.87 12.15 -9.11
N TYR A 31 -1.39 10.96 -8.82
CA TYR A 31 -2.67 10.72 -8.18
C TYR A 31 -2.66 10.74 -6.64
N GLY A 32 -1.49 10.66 -6.00
CA GLY A 32 -1.37 10.84 -4.55
C GLY A 32 -0.43 9.84 -3.89
N TYR A 33 -0.78 9.44 -2.66
CA TYR A 33 0.04 8.56 -1.82
C TYR A 33 -0.77 7.37 -1.34
N LEU A 34 -0.08 6.31 -0.95
CA LEU A 34 -0.66 5.17 -0.28
C LEU A 34 0.28 4.62 0.78
N THR A 35 -0.27 3.98 1.80
CA THR A 35 0.50 3.17 2.74
C THR A 35 0.17 1.70 2.53
N ILE A 36 1.20 0.85 2.61
CA ILE A 36 1.08 -0.60 2.63
C ILE A 36 1.47 -1.06 4.01
N SER A 37 0.68 -1.98 4.58
CA SER A 37 1.00 -2.68 5.81
C SER A 37 0.60 -4.13 5.66
N GLU A 38 1.47 -5.05 6.07
CA GLU A 38 1.24 -6.48 5.94
C GLU A 38 1.35 -7.21 7.28
N ARG A 39 0.52 -8.22 7.48
CA ARG A 39 0.68 -9.22 8.54
C ARG A 39 0.18 -10.57 8.04
N ASP A 40 0.95 -11.63 8.25
CA ASP A 40 0.57 -13.01 7.90
C ASP A 40 0.12 -13.16 6.44
N ASN A 41 0.84 -12.50 5.51
CA ASN A 41 0.52 -12.42 4.07
C ASN A 41 -0.81 -11.72 3.72
N ILE A 42 -1.42 -11.00 4.66
CA ILE A 42 -2.56 -10.13 4.40
C ILE A 42 -2.07 -8.69 4.33
N LEU A 43 -2.32 -8.04 3.20
CA LEU A 43 -2.00 -6.64 2.95
C LEU A 43 -3.21 -5.78 3.26
N ILE A 44 -2.96 -4.66 3.92
CA ILE A 44 -3.82 -3.50 3.99
C ILE A 44 -3.15 -2.39 3.20
N VAL A 45 -3.91 -1.82 2.27
CA VAL A 45 -3.47 -0.67 1.49
C VAL A 45 -4.44 0.47 1.75
N VAL A 46 -3.94 1.62 2.18
CA VAL A 46 -4.76 2.83 2.34
C VAL A 46 -4.26 3.87 1.35
N THR A 47 -5.15 4.35 0.49
CA THR A 47 -4.84 5.37 -0.52
C THR A 47 -5.35 6.73 -0.08
N LEU A 48 -4.59 7.77 -0.42
CA LEU A 48 -4.93 9.18 -0.31
C LEU A 48 -4.81 9.77 -1.71
N VAL A 49 -5.95 9.94 -2.38
CA VAL A 49 -5.99 10.45 -3.75
C VAL A 49 -6.10 11.97 -3.71
N THR A 50 -5.29 12.65 -4.51
CA THR A 50 -5.18 14.11 -4.55
C THR A 50 -6.14 14.77 -5.54
N ASP A 51 -7.17 14.06 -6.02
CA ASP A 51 -8.16 14.68 -6.90
C ASP A 51 -8.99 15.72 -6.13
N GLU A 52 -9.26 16.81 -6.83
CA GLU A 52 -9.77 18.05 -6.28
C GLU A 52 -11.16 17.83 -5.66
N GLU A 53 -11.22 17.66 -4.34
CA GLU A 53 -11.98 18.53 -3.43
C GLU A 53 -12.09 18.01 -1.98
N ASP A 54 -11.63 16.81 -1.60
CA ASP A 54 -12.00 16.33 -0.24
C ASP A 54 -11.08 15.33 0.46
N GLY A 55 -9.80 15.20 0.08
CA GLY A 55 -8.85 14.36 0.84
C GLY A 55 -9.37 12.94 1.08
N LYS A 56 -10.10 12.39 0.10
CA LYS A 56 -10.82 11.14 0.24
C LYS A 56 -9.82 9.99 0.29
N TRP A 57 -10.03 9.11 1.25
CA TRP A 57 -9.22 7.91 1.41
C TRP A 57 -10.04 6.66 1.12
N SER A 58 -9.37 5.62 0.65
CA SER A 58 -9.95 4.29 0.50
C SER A 58 -8.99 3.27 1.11
N ALA A 59 -9.54 2.19 1.66
CA ALA A 59 -8.76 1.07 2.14
C ALA A 59 -9.13 -0.21 1.38
N TYR A 60 -8.10 -0.98 1.12
CA TYR A 60 -8.16 -2.25 0.43
C TYR A 60 -7.47 -3.32 1.26
N GLN A 61 -7.96 -4.54 1.16
CA GLN A 61 -7.38 -5.70 1.80
C GLN A 61 -7.21 -6.84 0.80
N GLY A 62 -6.15 -7.63 0.93
CA GLY A 62 -5.99 -8.82 0.11
C GLY A 62 -4.84 -9.72 0.55
N GLY A 63 -4.87 -10.97 0.08
CA GLY A 63 -3.76 -11.90 0.29
C GLY A 63 -2.63 -11.62 -0.70
N ARG A 64 -1.38 -11.69 -0.22
CA ARG A 64 -0.17 -11.66 -1.06
C ARG A 64 0.38 -13.08 -1.23
N ASN A 65 0.75 -13.39 -2.47
CA ASN A 65 1.49 -14.58 -2.84
C ASN A 65 2.76 -14.17 -3.60
N GLY A 66 3.91 -14.22 -2.93
CA GLY A 66 5.16 -13.71 -3.49
C GLY A 66 5.07 -12.21 -3.82
N ASN A 67 5.29 -11.85 -5.08
CA ASN A 67 5.28 -10.46 -5.52
C ASN A 67 3.91 -9.99 -6.04
N PHE A 68 2.85 -10.76 -5.80
CA PHE A 68 1.51 -10.45 -6.29
C PHE A 68 0.51 -10.39 -5.14
N ALA A 69 -0.44 -9.46 -5.21
CA ALA A 69 -1.57 -9.39 -4.30
C ALA A 69 -2.85 -9.06 -5.08
N ARG A 70 -3.98 -9.63 -4.65
CA ARG A 70 -5.29 -9.23 -5.14
C ARG A 70 -6.03 -8.54 -4.01
N LEU A 71 -6.25 -7.25 -4.16
CA LEU A 71 -6.84 -6.38 -3.17
C LEU A 71 -8.31 -6.11 -3.52
N GLN A 72 -9.15 -6.03 -2.50
CA GLN A 72 -10.55 -5.61 -2.62
C GLN A 72 -10.83 -4.46 -1.66
N THR A 73 -11.67 -3.51 -2.05
CA THR A 73 -12.13 -2.44 -1.15
C THR A 73 -12.74 -3.02 0.13
N ILE A 74 -12.27 -2.54 1.27
CA ILE A 74 -12.91 -2.74 2.58
C ILE A 74 -13.56 -1.45 3.10
N TYR A 75 -13.08 -0.29 2.63
CA TYR A 75 -13.67 1.01 2.90
C TYR A 75 -13.42 1.96 1.71
N GLY A 76 -14.45 2.65 1.25
CA GLY A 76 -14.35 3.61 0.15
C GLY A 76 -15.69 3.82 -0.55
N ASN A 77 -15.64 4.59 -1.64
CA ASN A 77 -16.84 5.01 -2.39
C ASN A 77 -17.21 4.06 -3.54
N ALA A 78 -16.48 2.97 -3.71
CA ALA A 78 -16.71 1.98 -4.75
C ALA A 78 -16.21 0.60 -4.30
N GLN A 79 -16.88 -0.46 -4.74
CA GLN A 79 -16.35 -1.81 -4.69
C GLN A 79 -15.35 -1.98 -5.83
N VAL A 80 -14.07 -2.08 -5.50
CA VAL A 80 -12.97 -2.15 -6.46
C VAL A 80 -12.18 -3.41 -6.21
N ILE A 81 -11.81 -4.11 -7.28
CA ILE A 81 -10.82 -5.17 -7.24
C ILE A 81 -9.57 -4.67 -7.96
N VAL A 82 -8.41 -4.85 -7.32
CA VAL A 82 -7.11 -4.41 -7.82
C VAL A 82 -6.14 -5.58 -7.77
N ASP A 83 -5.52 -5.89 -8.90
CA ASP A 83 -4.38 -6.79 -8.93
C ASP A 83 -3.10 -5.96 -8.83
N THR A 84 -2.27 -6.24 -7.83
CA THR A 84 -1.00 -5.56 -7.58
C THR A 84 0.17 -6.48 -7.88
N SER A 85 1.17 -5.99 -8.61
CA SER A 85 2.44 -6.66 -8.84
C SER A 85 3.59 -5.79 -8.35
N PHE A 86 4.43 -6.34 -7.48
CA PHE A 86 5.64 -5.71 -6.98
C PHE A 86 6.83 -6.06 -7.90
N ASP A 87 7.25 -5.09 -8.71
CA ASP A 87 8.39 -5.27 -9.63
C ASP A 87 9.72 -5.26 -8.86
N SER A 88 9.77 -4.55 -7.72
CA SER A 88 10.92 -4.53 -6.80
C SER A 88 10.46 -4.18 -5.37
N LEU A 89 11.41 -4.06 -4.43
CA LEU A 89 11.11 -3.57 -3.07
C LEU A 89 10.62 -2.11 -3.03
N THR A 90 10.82 -1.36 -4.12
CA THR A 90 10.52 0.08 -4.19
C THR A 90 9.65 0.48 -5.37
N THR A 91 9.22 -0.47 -6.21
CA THR A 91 8.36 -0.20 -7.39
C THR A 91 7.26 -1.23 -7.51
N ALA A 92 6.04 -0.78 -7.82
CA ALA A 92 4.87 -1.63 -7.98
C ALA A 92 3.93 -1.12 -9.08
N LYS A 93 3.07 -2.00 -9.55
CA LYS A 93 1.96 -1.70 -10.46
C LYS A 93 0.66 -2.20 -9.87
N ALA A 94 -0.40 -1.42 -10.05
CA ALA A 94 -1.76 -1.76 -9.65
C ALA A 94 -2.67 -1.69 -10.87
N THR A 95 -3.30 -2.81 -11.21
CA THR A 95 -4.27 -2.90 -12.31
C THR A 95 -5.67 -2.95 -11.72
N ILE A 96 -6.51 -1.99 -12.10
CA ILE A 96 -7.92 -1.99 -11.72
C ILE A 96 -8.62 -3.09 -12.51
N VAL A 97 -9.10 -4.13 -11.84
CA VAL A 97 -9.77 -5.28 -12.46
C VAL A 97 -11.26 -5.01 -12.62
N SER A 98 -11.88 -4.45 -11.59
CA SER A 98 -13.29 -4.03 -11.61
C SER A 98 -13.48 -2.81 -10.72
N CYS A 99 -14.48 -2.00 -11.04
CA CYS A 99 -14.90 -0.88 -10.20
C CYS A 99 -16.41 -0.69 -10.33
N GLU A 100 -17.11 -0.84 -9.21
CA GLU A 100 -18.55 -0.63 -9.07
C GLU A 100 -18.78 0.52 -8.09
N PRO A 101 -19.14 1.72 -8.57
CA PRO A 101 -19.29 2.87 -7.69
C PRO A 101 -20.55 2.75 -6.83
N ASN A 102 -20.49 3.26 -5.60
CA ASN A 102 -21.68 3.44 -4.78
C ASN A 102 -22.61 4.49 -5.44
N PRO A 103 -23.92 4.48 -5.14
CA PRO A 103 -24.85 5.48 -5.67
C PRO A 103 -24.37 6.92 -5.42
N GLY A 104 -24.32 7.73 -6.47
CA GLY A 104 -23.85 9.13 -6.40
C GLY A 104 -22.34 9.32 -6.55
N TYR A 105 -21.58 8.25 -6.74
CA TYR A 105 -20.14 8.29 -6.99
C TYR A 105 -19.78 7.81 -8.39
N ILE A 106 -18.56 8.13 -8.83
CA ILE A 106 -17.96 7.65 -10.07
C ILE A 106 -16.64 6.94 -9.78
N CYS A 107 -16.30 5.95 -10.61
CA CYS A 107 -14.98 5.35 -10.60
C CYS A 107 -14.00 6.31 -11.26
N LEU A 108 -13.07 6.87 -10.47
CA LEU A 108 -11.99 7.71 -11.00
C LEU A 108 -11.13 6.94 -12.02
N PHE A 109 -10.86 5.67 -11.72
CA PHE A 109 -10.09 4.77 -12.58
C PHE A 109 -11.00 3.65 -13.10
N PRO A 110 -11.24 3.56 -14.43
CA PRO A 110 -12.02 2.47 -15.00
C PRO A 110 -11.27 1.13 -14.96
N PRO A 111 -11.97 -0.01 -15.13
CA PRO A 111 -11.33 -1.31 -15.32
C PRO A 111 -10.30 -1.30 -16.47
N GLY A 112 -9.17 -1.96 -16.25
CA GLY A 112 -8.03 -1.99 -17.17
C GLY A 112 -7.01 -0.88 -16.96
N THR A 113 -7.30 0.14 -16.14
CA THR A 113 -6.30 1.16 -15.78
C THR A 113 -5.13 0.53 -15.01
N VAL A 114 -3.91 0.88 -15.42
CA VAL A 114 -2.67 0.50 -14.74
C VAL A 114 -2.05 1.74 -14.08
N LEU A 115 -1.87 1.68 -12.77
CA LEU A 115 -1.26 2.71 -11.95
C LEU A 115 0.13 2.24 -11.52
N ASN A 116 1.11 3.14 -11.59
CA ASN A 116 2.47 2.86 -11.13
C ASN A 116 2.69 3.52 -9.77
N ALA A 117 3.40 2.83 -8.88
CA ALA A 117 3.75 3.34 -7.57
C ALA A 117 5.24 3.14 -7.26
N SER A 118 5.82 4.10 -6.55
CA SER A 118 7.20 4.07 -6.08
C SER A 118 7.25 4.31 -4.58
N LYS A 119 8.05 3.53 -3.86
CA LYS A 119 8.20 3.67 -2.41
C LYS A 119 8.98 4.93 -2.06
N VAL A 120 8.50 5.66 -1.06
CA VAL A 120 9.11 6.92 -0.58
C VAL A 120 9.51 6.89 0.88
N TRP A 121 8.97 5.94 1.67
CA TRP A 121 9.39 5.68 3.05
C TRP A 121 9.23 4.21 3.39
#